data_AF-A0AAV6ZL07-F1
#
_entry.id   AF-A0AAV6ZL07-F1
#
_cell.length_a   1.000
_cell.length_b   1.000
_cell.length_c   1.000
_cell.angle_alpha   90.00
_cell.angle_beta   90.00
_cell.angle_gamma   90.00
#
_symmetry.space_group_name_H-M   'P 1'
#
loop_
_entity.id
_entity.type
_entity.pdbx_description
1 polymer ?
#
loop_
_entity_poly.entity_id
_entity_poly.type
_entity_poly.pdbx_seq_one_letter_code
_entity_poly.pdbx_strand_id
1 'polypeptide(L)' 'MAIGKWDARDIFEDWPEAQRITASLMDSRSYETLVDFDSHLDDLRNDWANPEINKSIIHLC' A
#
# COMPACT_ATOMS: atom_id res chain seq x y z
N MET A 1 -8.19 -1.05 -33.53
CA MET A 1 -8.17 -0.78 -32.08
C MET A 1 -7.06 -1.64 -31.48
N ALA A 2 -5.86 -1.07 -31.31
CA ALA A 2 -4.77 -1.79 -30.68
C ALA A 2 -4.94 -1.67 -29.17
N ILE A 3 -5.19 -2.79 -28.51
CA ILE A 3 -5.16 -2.92 -27.06
C ILE A 3 -3.70 -2.65 -26.66
N GLY A 4 -3.45 -1.56 -25.93
CA GLY A 4 -2.09 -1.15 -25.55
C GLY A 4 -1.35 -2.30 -24.88
N LYS A 5 -0.14 -2.60 -25.36
CA LYS A 5 0.74 -3.58 -24.70
C LYS A 5 1.40 -2.90 -23.50
N TRP A 6 1.30 -3.52 -22.33
CA TRP A 6 2.00 -3.07 -21.12
C TRP A 6 3.50 -3.33 -21.28
N ASP A 7 4.31 -2.29 -21.05
CA ASP A 7 5.77 -2.39 -20.97
C ASP A 7 6.15 -2.63 -19.50
N ALA A 8 6.69 -3.82 -19.21
CA ALA A 8 7.11 -4.23 -17.87
C ALA A 8 8.52 -3.70 -17.59
N ARG A 9 8.59 -2.47 -17.08
CA ARG A 9 9.85 -1.89 -16.57
C ARG A 9 9.91 -2.14 -15.06
N ASP A 10 10.91 -2.90 -14.62
CA ASP A 10 11.08 -3.39 -13.24
C ASP A 10 12.01 -2.52 -12.37
N ILE A 11 12.27 -1.26 -12.74
CA ILE A 11 13.21 -0.41 -11.99
C ILE A 11 12.44 0.29 -10.85
N PHE A 12 12.76 -0.11 -9.62
CA PHE A 12 12.30 0.54 -8.40
C PHE A 12 13.52 0.98 -7.58
N GLU A 13 13.79 2.29 -7.57
CA GLU A 13 15.06 2.87 -7.12
C GLU A 13 15.33 2.64 -5.62
N ASP A 14 14.28 2.60 -4.79
CA ASP A 14 14.40 2.47 -3.32
C ASP A 14 13.94 1.09 -2.80
N TRP A 15 14.15 0.02 -3.59
CA TRP A 15 13.73 -1.34 -3.24
C TRP A 15 14.15 -1.78 -1.83
N PRO A 16 15.40 -1.59 -1.39
CA PRO A 16 15.81 -2.02 -0.04
C PRO A 16 15.06 -1.29 1.08
N GLU A 17 14.75 0.00 0.89
CA GLU A 17 14.00 0.78 1.88
C GLU A 17 12.54 0.35 1.94
N ALA A 18 11.88 0.24 0.78
CA ALA A 18 10.51 -0.25 0.70
C ALA A 18 10.37 -1.66 1.29
N GLN A 19 11.36 -2.54 1.06
CA GLN A 19 11.40 -3.87 1.65
C GLN A 19 11.48 -3.81 3.18
N ARG A 20 12.35 -2.95 3.75
CA ARG A 20 12.48 -2.76 5.21
C ARG A 20 11.19 -2.25 5.83
N ILE A 21 10.57 -1.23 5.24
CA ILE A 21 9.33 -0.65 5.74
C ILE A 21 8.20 -1.67 5.66
N THR A 22 8.09 -2.38 4.54
CA THR A 22 7.08 -3.44 4.36
C THR A 22 7.23 -4.53 5.41
N ALA A 23 8.45 -4.99 5.69
CA ALA A 23 8.70 -5.97 6.75
C ALA A 23 8.21 -5.47 8.12
N SER A 24 8.52 -4.21 8.48
CA SER A 24 8.04 -3.61 9.73
C SER A 24 6.51 -3.56 9.81
N LEU A 25 5.81 -3.24 8.72
CA LEU A 25 4.35 -3.19 8.66
C LEU A 25 3.71 -4.59 8.73
N MET A 26 4.38 -5.59 8.17
CA MET A 26 3.96 -6.99 8.24
C MET A 26 4.11 -7.53 9.67
N ASP A 27 5.22 -7.23 10.33
CA ASP A 27 5.48 -7.62 11.72
C ASP A 27 4.48 -6.99 12.70
N SER A 28 4.07 -5.74 12.46
CA SER A 28 3.02 -5.06 13.22
C SER A 28 1.60 -5.46 12.82
N ARG A 29 1.45 -6.36 11.83
CA ARG A 29 0.16 -6.79 11.28
C ARG A 29 -0.74 -5.65 10.80
N SER A 30 -0.15 -4.60 10.23
CA SER A 30 -0.91 -3.44 9.74
C SER A 30 -1.88 -3.78 8.60
N TYR A 31 -1.77 -4.98 8.01
CA TYR A 31 -2.74 -5.53 7.07
C TYR A 31 -4.11 -5.83 7.71
N GLU A 32 -4.21 -6.01 9.03
CA GLU A 32 -5.50 -6.21 9.72
C GLU A 32 -6.35 -4.93 9.73
N THR A 33 -5.71 -3.76 9.57
CA THR A 33 -6.36 -2.44 9.55
C THR A 33 -6.37 -1.80 8.16
N LEU A 34 -5.89 -2.51 7.14
CA LEU A 34 -5.85 -2.03 5.75
C LEU A 34 -7.26 -2.06 5.18
N VAL A 35 -7.72 -0.93 4.65
CA VAL A 35 -9.04 -0.77 4.02
C VAL A 35 -8.86 -0.76 2.51
N ASP A 36 -9.49 -1.71 1.83
CA ASP A 36 -9.67 -1.69 0.39
C ASP A 36 -10.97 -0.96 0.00
N PHE A 37 -11.17 -0.78 -1.31
CA PHE A 37 -12.34 -0.05 -1.79
C PHE A 37 -13.65 -0.82 -1.54
N ASP A 38 -13.63 -2.15 -1.58
CA ASP A 38 -14.81 -2.97 -1.32
C ASP A 38 -15.26 -2.83 0.16
N SER A 39 -14.33 -2.88 1.12
CA SER A 39 -14.61 -2.64 2.54
C SER A 39 -15.13 -1.22 2.83
N HIS A 40 -14.75 -0.23 2.01
CA HIS A 40 -15.30 1.12 2.08
C HIS A 40 -16.74 1.19 1.57
N LEU A 41 -17.11 0.40 0.55
CA LEU A 41 -18.50 0.35 0.06
C LEU A 41 -19.44 -0.31 1.07
N ASP A 42 -18.95 -1.28 1.84
CA ASP A 42 -19.71 -1.90 2.94
C ASP A 42 -19.94 -0.94 4.12
N ASP A 43 -18.93 -0.10 4.44
CA ASP A 43 -19.02 0.94 5.47
C ASP A 43 -18.24 2.19 5.06
N LEU A 44 -18.98 3.25 4.68
CA LEU A 44 -18.41 4.51 4.20
C LEU A 44 -17.52 5.25 5.23
N ARG A 45 -17.51 4.81 6.50
CA ARG A 45 -16.60 5.32 7.53
C ARG A 45 -15.19 4.77 7.39
N ASN A 46 -15.01 3.64 6.72
CA ASN A 46 -13.70 3.05 6.46
C ASN A 46 -12.98 3.91 5.41
N ASP A 47 -11.80 4.44 5.75
CA ASP A 47 -11.06 5.32 4.85
C ASP A 47 -10.11 4.52 3.95
N TRP A 48 -10.49 4.33 2.69
CA TRP A 48 -9.68 3.63 1.68
C TRP A 48 -8.39 4.38 1.32
N ALA A 49 -8.24 5.66 1.69
CA ALA A 49 -6.97 6.38 1.56
C ALA A 49 -5.93 5.93 2.61
N ASN A 50 -6.34 5.14 3.61
CA ASN A 50 -5.48 4.53 4.62
C ASN A 50 -4.55 5.53 5.35
N PRO A 51 -5.07 6.65 5.92
CA PRO A 51 -4.24 7.70 6.49
C PRO A 51 -3.34 7.24 7.65
N GLU A 52 -3.78 6.30 8.47
CA GLU A 52 -2.98 5.77 9.58
C GLU A 52 -1.80 4.90 9.11
N ILE A 53 -1.98 4.15 8.01
CA ILE A 53 -0.89 3.39 7.39
C ILE A 53 0.11 4.34 6.75
N ASN A 54 -0.36 5.38 6.04
CA ASN A 54 0.51 6.40 5.45
C ASN A 54 1.35 7.13 6.51
N LYS A 55 0.76 7.47 7.66
CA LYS A 55 1.49 8.05 8.81
C LYS A 55 2.57 7.10 9.33
N SER A 56 2.26 5.80 9.40
CA SER A 56 3.20 4.78 9.85
C SER A 56 4.39 4.64 8.89
N ILE A 57 4.14 4.67 7.58
CA ILE A 57 5.19 4.69 6.55
C ILE A 57 6.11 5.89 6.74
N ILE A 58 5.55 7.09 6.90
CA ILE A 58 6.34 8.33 7.11
C ILE A 58 7.21 8.24 8.37
N HIS A 59 6.75 7.58 9.44
CA HIS A 59 7.55 7.40 10.66
C HIS A 59 8.65 6.33 10.51
N LEU A 60 8.53 5.43 9.54
CA LEU A 60 9.46 4.32 9.31
C LEU A 60 10.51 4.63 8.24
N CYS A 61 10.27 5.59 7.35
CA CYS A 61 11.27 6.22 6.47
C CYS A 61 12.36 6.90 7.30
#